data_AF-A0A0R2AU59-F1
#
_entry.id   AF-A0A0R2AU59-F1
#
_cell.length_a   1.000
_cell.length_b   1.000
_cell.length_c   1.000
_cell.angle_alpha   90.00
_cell.angle_beta   90.00
_cell.angle_gamma   90.00
#
_symmetry.space_group_name_H-M   'P 1'
#
loop_
_entity.id
_entity.type
_entity.pdbx_description
1 polymer ?
#
loop_
_entity_poly.entity_id
_entity_poly.type
_entity_poly.pdbx_seq_one_letter_code
_entity_poly.pdbx_strand_id
1 'polypeptide(L)' 'MITALQKHGVILGLIMGISRIIRCNPFIKGGYDPVPDKFSIYRNKRARDQYRRSINLK' A
#
# COMPACT_ATOMS: atom_id res chain seq x y z
N MET A 1 3.50 4.03 7.05
CA MET A 1 4.53 3.20 7.73
C MET A 1 4.09 2.84 9.15
N ILE A 2 3.71 3.83 9.97
CA ILE A 2 3.19 3.62 11.34
C ILE A 2 2.03 2.61 11.40
N THR A 3 1.01 2.77 10.55
CA THR A 3 -0.14 1.85 10.48
C THR A 3 0.25 0.41 10.15
N ALA A 4 1.34 0.19 9.42
CA ALA A 4 1.81 -1.15 9.09
C ALA A 4 2.53 -1.81 10.29
N LEU A 5 3.27 -1.03 11.07
CA LEU A 5 3.89 -1.50 12.32
C LEU A 5 2.84 -1.89 13.36
N GLN A 6 1.77 -1.10 13.49
CA GLN A 6 0.67 -1.40 14.40
C GLN A 6 -0.14 -2.64 14.00
N LYS A 7 -0.39 -2.85 12.70
CA LYS A 7 -1.19 -3.99 12.21
C LYS A 7 -0.42 -5.31 12.11
N HIS A 8 0.84 -5.27 11.65
CA HIS A 8 1.61 -6.47 11.29
C HIS A 8 2.83 -6.69 12.20
N GLY A 9 3.07 -5.81 13.18
CA GLY A 9 4.26 -5.85 14.02
C GLY A 9 5.50 -5.24 13.35
N VAL A 10 6.61 -5.20 14.10
CA VAL A 10 7.82 -4.46 13.70
C VAL A 10 8.47 -5.06 12.46
N ILE A 11 8.63 -6.38 12.38
CA ILE A 11 9.33 -7.06 11.29
C ILE A 11 8.56 -6.94 9.97
N LEU A 12 7.30 -7.35 9.95
CA LEU A 12 6.47 -7.29 8.75
C LEU A 12 6.14 -5.84 8.34
N GLY A 13 5.94 -4.95 9.32
CA GLY A 13 5.74 -3.53 9.08
C GLY A 13 6.95 -2.86 8.45
N LEU A 14 8.17 -3.25 8.83
CA LEU A 14 9.42 -2.80 8.19
C LEU A 14 9.52 -3.29 6.74
N ILE A 15 9.27 -4.58 6.47
CA ILE A 15 9.30 -5.15 5.11
C ILE A 15 8.27 -4.44 4.21
N MET A 16 7.06 -4.19 4.73
CA MET A 16 6.03 -3.41 4.02
C MET A 16 6.41 -1.94 3.83
N GLY A 17 7.21 -1.34 4.71
CA GLY A 17 7.74 0.01 4.57
C GLY A 17 8.82 0.09 3.49
N ILE A 18 9.80 -0.81 3.54
CA ILE A 18 10.91 -0.87 2.59
C ILE A 18 10.39 -1.12 1.17
N SER A 19 9.46 -2.07 0.99
CA SER A 19 8.83 -2.33 -0.31
C SER A 19 8.05 -1.12 -0.86
N ARG A 20 7.56 -0.20 -0.02
CA ARG A 20 6.96 1.06 -0.47
C ARG A 20 7.99 2.04 -0.99
N ILE A 21 9.14 2.16 -0.32
CA ILE A 21 10.26 3.02 -0.74
C ILE A 21 10.81 2.56 -2.09
N ILE A 22 11.05 1.25 -2.27
CA ILE A 22 11.53 0.69 -3.54
C ILE A 22 10.58 1.00 -4.71
N ARG A 23 9.28 1.05 -4.45
CA ARG A 23 8.24 1.39 -5.46
C ARG A 23 8.04 2.89 -5.64
N CYS A 24 8.74 3.74 -4.89
CA CYS A 24 8.60 5.19 -4.91
C CYS A 24 9.59 5.79 -5.92
N ASN A 25 9.37 5.51 -7.20
CA ASN A 25 10.13 6.07 -8.31
C ASN A 25 9.17 6.76 -9.30
N PRO A 26 9.62 7.79 -10.04
CA PRO A 26 8.75 8.61 -10.88
C PRO A 26 8.10 7.85 -12.05
N PHE A 27 8.65 6.69 -12.40
CA PHE A 27 8.14 5.82 -13.47
C PHE A 27 7.00 4.89 -13.01
N ILE A 28 6.78 4.75 -11.70
CA ILE A 28 5.67 3.97 -11.15
C ILE A 28 4.50 4.91 -10.89
N LYS A 29 3.36 4.65 -11.54
CA LYS A 29 2.10 5.32 -11.20
C LYS A 29 1.83 5.16 -9.70
N GLY A 30 1.85 6.28 -8.99
CA GLY A 30 1.39 6.39 -7.61
C GLY A 30 -0.10 6.09 -7.50
N GLY A 31 -0.62 6.12 -6.28
CA GLY A 31 -2.04 5.90 -6.02
C GLY A 31 -2.28 5.54 -4.57
N TYR A 32 -3.55 5.31 -4.26
CA TYR A 32 -3.99 4.88 -2.95
C TYR A 32 -3.40 3.50 -2.61
N ASP A 33 -2.59 3.43 -1.54
CA ASP A 33 -1.90 2.22 -1.08
C ASP A 33 -2.27 1.91 0.39
N PRO A 34 -3.50 1.43 0.63
CA PRO A 34 -3.95 1.11 1.98
C PRO A 34 -3.16 -0.07 2.54
N VAL A 35 -2.93 -0.08 3.86
CA VAL A 35 -2.34 -1.23 4.56
C VAL A 35 -3.41 -2.33 4.66
N PRO A 36 -3.26 -3.48 3.97
CA PRO A 36 -4.19 -4.59 4.07
C PRO A 36 -4.19 -5.18 5.48
N ASP A 37 -5.30 -5.81 5.87
CA ASP A 37 -5.41 -6.49 7.18
C ASP A 37 -4.61 -7.80 7.23
N LYS A 38 -4.37 -8.41 6.06
CA LYS A 38 -3.45 -9.55 5.91
C LYS A 38 -2.16 -9.09 5.25
N PHE A 39 -1.02 -9.57 5.74
CA PHE A 39 0.29 -9.21 5.20
C PHE A 39 0.37 -9.56 3.71
N SER A 40 0.72 -8.58 2.89
CA SER A 40 0.99 -8.75 1.47
C SER A 40 1.97 -7.69 0.99
N ILE A 41 2.98 -8.11 0.23
CA ILE A 41 3.98 -7.21 -0.37
C ILE A 41 3.42 -6.57 -1.65
N TYR A 42 2.47 -7.23 -2.32
CA TYR A 42 1.87 -6.76 -3.56
C TYR A 42 0.82 -5.68 -3.33
N ARG A 43 0.69 -4.75 -4.29
CA ARG A 43 -0.35 -3.71 -4.25
C ARG A 43 -1.73 -4.35 -4.33
N ASN A 44 -2.63 -3.98 -3.42
CA ASN A 44 -4.02 -4.40 -3.47
C ASN A 44 -4.77 -3.64 -4.58
N LYS A 45 -4.82 -4.22 -5.80
CA LYS A 45 -5.50 -3.62 -6.95
C LYS A 45 -6.97 -3.32 -6.66
N ARG A 46 -7.67 -4.22 -5.95
CA ARG A 46 -9.10 -4.05 -5.63
C ARG A 46 -9.36 -2.80 -4.80
N ALA A 47 -8.58 -2.60 -3.73
CA ALA A 47 -8.75 -1.43 -2.86
C ALA A 47 -8.43 -0.11 -3.57
N ARG A 48 -7.41 -0.11 -4.44
CA ARG A 48 -7.10 1.05 -5.29
C ARG A 48 -8.22 1.36 -6.27
N ASP A 49 -8.76 0.34 -6.95
CA ASP A 49 -9.81 0.52 -7.95
C ASP A 49 -11.12 0.97 -7.28
N GLN A 50 -11.39 0.49 -6.06
CA GLN A 50 -12.52 0.94 -5.25
C GLN A 50 -12.38 2.41 -4.83
N TYR A 51 -11.18 2.84 -4.40
CA TYR A 51 -10.89 4.25 -4.12
C TYR A 51 -11.02 5.14 -5.37
N ARG A 52 -10.52 4.70 -6.54
CA ARG A 52 -10.70 5.44 -7.80
C ARG A 52 -12.16 5.62 -8.18
N ARG A 53 -12.98 4.58 -8.00
CA ARG A 53 -14.43 4.65 -8.19
C ARG A 53 -15.09 5.62 -7.21
N SER A 54 -14.70 5.63 -5.94
CA SER A 54 -15.31 6.52 -4.94
C SER A 54 -15.05 8.01 -5.19
N ILE A 55 -13.97 8.34 -5.90
CA ILE A 55 -13.61 9.72 -6.27
C ILE A 55 -13.96 10.05 -7.73
N ASN A 56 -14.79 9.24 -8.40
CA ASN A 56 -15.20 9.40 -9.81
C ASN A 56 -14.04 9.52 -10.82
N LEU A 57 -12.85 9.05 -10.47
CA LEU A 57 -11.75 8.86 -11.42
C LEU A 57 -12.00 7.55 -12.19
N LYS A 58 -12.75 7.63 -13.29
CA LYS A 58 -12.81 6.57 -14.31
C LYS A 58 -11.65 6.72 -15.27
#